data_AF-A0A6N2JTX9-F1
#
_entry.id   AF-A0A6N2JTX9-F1
#
_cell.length_a   1.000
_cell.length_b   1.000
_cell.length_c   1.000
_cell.angle_alpha   90.00
_cell.angle_beta   90.00
_cell.angle_gamma   90.00
#
_symmetry.space_group_name_H-M   'P 1'
#
loop_
_entity.id
_entity.type
_entity.pdbx_description
1 polymer ?
#
loop_
_entity_poly.entity_id
_entity_poly.type
_entity_poly.pdbx_seq_one_letter_code
_entity_poly.pdbx_strand_id
1 'polypeptide(L)'
;MSSFHTHARIVRRNDLPFHYRRSAFRSCIQVYRWLIRQKFQVTYLRYSKFFGFDENTSESNERLNKAIDALETERNLFLEQLRLFDKKRIKEKVGGRRLPSNIEVDLLYKNMKFVVPMEEDETETEKNLS
;
A
#
# COMPACT_ATOMS: atom_id res chain seq x y z
N MET A 1 -16.41 -9.86 -5.11
CA MET A 1 -15.56 -8.84 -4.42
C MET A 1 -15.34 -7.69 -5.38
N SER A 2 -15.57 -6.45 -4.94
CA SER A 2 -15.38 -5.24 -5.76
C SER A 2 -13.89 -4.89 -5.88
N SER A 3 -13.50 -4.25 -6.99
CA SER A 3 -12.09 -3.90 -7.27
C SER A 3 -11.60 -2.70 -6.43
N PHE A 4 -10.27 -2.54 -6.32
CA PHE A 4 -9.66 -1.35 -5.71
C PHE A 4 -10.23 -0.05 -6.27
N HIS A 5 -10.28 0.09 -7.61
CA HIS A 5 -10.78 1.30 -8.27
C HIS A 5 -12.26 1.58 -7.97
N THR A 6 -13.07 0.54 -7.81
CA THR A 6 -14.48 0.68 -7.42
C THR A 6 -14.61 1.37 -6.07
N HIS A 7 -13.82 0.93 -5.08
CA HIS A 7 -13.81 1.54 -3.76
C HIS A 7 -13.13 2.92 -3.76
N ALA A 8 -12.03 3.09 -4.49
CA ALA A 8 -11.34 4.38 -4.59
C ALA A 8 -12.26 5.49 -5.15
N ARG A 9 -13.11 5.15 -6.13
CA ARG A 9 -14.14 6.08 -6.63
C ARG A 9 -15.14 6.47 -5.55
N ILE A 10 -15.56 5.54 -4.70
CA ILE A 10 -16.45 5.83 -3.55
C ILE A 10 -15.75 6.75 -2.55
N VAL A 11 -14.46 6.54 -2.27
CA VAL A 11 -13.70 7.41 -1.37
C VAL A 11 -13.68 8.86 -1.86
N ARG A 12 -13.58 9.08 -3.17
CA ARG A 12 -13.51 10.42 -3.79
C ARG A 12 -14.87 11.13 -3.92
N ARG A 13 -15.97 10.45 -3.63
CA ARG A 13 -17.32 11.01 -3.72
C ARG A 13 -17.64 11.88 -2.51
N ASN A 14 -17.48 13.19 -2.67
CA ASN A 14 -17.74 14.18 -1.61
C ASN A 14 -19.22 14.33 -1.24
N ASP A 15 -20.13 13.80 -2.07
CA ASP A 15 -21.56 13.75 -1.82
C ASP A 15 -21.97 12.64 -0.83
N LEU A 16 -21.07 11.72 -0.50
CA LEU A 16 -21.34 10.61 0.42
C LEU A 16 -20.90 10.91 1.86
N PRO A 17 -21.59 10.35 2.88
CA PRO A 17 -21.18 10.49 4.27
C PRO A 17 -19.76 9.99 4.55
N PHE A 18 -19.04 10.67 5.45
CA PHE A 18 -17.65 10.36 5.77
C PHE A 18 -17.43 8.91 6.20
N HIS A 19 -18.23 8.37 7.14
CA HIS A 19 -18.13 6.98 7.57
C HIS A 19 -18.22 5.97 6.40
N TYR A 20 -19.06 6.25 5.39
CA TYR A 20 -19.22 5.40 4.22
C TYR A 20 -17.96 5.43 3.33
N ARG A 21 -17.43 6.64 3.09
CA ARG A 21 -16.16 6.84 2.37
C ARG A 21 -15.00 6.18 3.12
N ARG A 22 -14.92 6.31 4.44
CA ARG A 22 -13.90 5.67 5.29
C ARG A 22 -14.00 4.14 5.23
N SER A 23 -15.21 3.60 5.20
CA SER A 23 -15.42 2.15 4.99
C SER A 23 -14.88 1.70 3.63
N ALA A 24 -15.18 2.43 2.56
CA ALA A 24 -14.61 2.15 1.24
C ALA A 24 -13.07 2.25 1.21
N PHE A 25 -12.48 3.21 1.95
CA PHE A 25 -11.03 3.31 2.09
C PHE A 25 -10.44 2.08 2.79
N ARG A 26 -11.08 1.56 3.83
CA ARG A 26 -10.69 0.28 4.47
C ARG A 26 -10.76 -0.88 3.48
N SER A 27 -11.76 -0.92 2.60
CA SER A 27 -11.82 -1.92 1.53
C SER A 27 -10.66 -1.78 0.53
N CYS A 28 -10.22 -0.55 0.23
CA CYS A 28 -9.03 -0.32 -0.59
C CYS A 28 -7.77 -0.91 0.06
N ILE A 29 -7.56 -0.65 1.36
CA ILE A 29 -6.45 -1.24 2.14
C ILE A 29 -6.55 -2.76 2.15
N GLN A 30 -7.77 -3.31 2.29
CA GLN A 30 -7.98 -4.75 2.29
C GLN A 30 -7.54 -5.40 0.98
N VAL A 31 -7.80 -4.78 -0.18
CA VAL A 31 -7.33 -5.27 -1.48
C VAL A 31 -5.81 -5.11 -1.60
N TYR A 32 -5.31 -3.94 -1.21
CA TYR A 32 -3.89 -3.60 -1.30
C TYR A 32 -2.99 -4.50 -0.45
N ARG A 33 -3.42 -4.88 0.76
CA ARG A 33 -2.64 -5.73 1.66
C ARG A 33 -2.20 -7.05 1.02
N TRP A 34 -3.07 -7.63 0.18
CA TRP A 34 -2.81 -8.89 -0.51
C TRP A 34 -1.76 -8.73 -1.61
N LEU A 35 -1.77 -7.58 -2.29
CA LEU A 35 -0.81 -7.25 -3.32
C LEU A 35 0.62 -7.16 -2.75
N ILE A 36 0.76 -6.52 -1.59
CA ILE A 36 2.07 -6.18 -1.01
C ILE A 36 2.52 -7.10 0.12
N ARG A 37 1.73 -8.15 0.42
CA ARG A 37 1.98 -9.12 1.51
C ARG A 37 2.12 -8.48 2.91
N GLN A 38 1.42 -7.39 3.16
CA GLN A 38 1.39 -6.73 4.46
C GLN A 38 0.12 -7.07 5.24
N LYS A 39 0.18 -6.95 6.57
CA LYS A 39 -1.00 -7.06 7.42
C LYS A 39 -1.85 -5.80 7.25
N PHE A 40 -3.19 -5.98 7.18
CA PHE A 40 -4.14 -4.86 7.12
C PHE A 40 -3.86 -3.80 8.20
N GLN A 41 -3.64 -4.25 9.43
CA GLN A 41 -3.49 -3.38 10.58
C GLN A 41 -2.25 -2.48 10.45
N VAL A 42 -1.15 -2.99 9.90
CA VAL A 42 0.08 -2.21 9.68
C VAL A 42 -0.19 -1.05 8.72
N THR A 43 -0.80 -1.34 7.57
CA THR A 43 -1.15 -0.30 6.60
C THR A 43 -2.20 0.66 7.16
N TYR A 44 -3.23 0.15 7.82
CA TYR A 44 -4.30 0.99 8.36
C TYR A 44 -3.78 1.95 9.45
N LEU A 45 -2.98 1.47 10.40
CA LEU A 45 -2.39 2.30 11.43
C LEU A 45 -1.44 3.35 10.84
N ARG A 46 -0.59 2.97 9.88
CA ARG A 46 0.31 3.89 9.17
C ARG A 46 -0.45 5.07 8.55
N TYR A 47 -1.51 4.77 7.79
CA TYR A 47 -2.33 5.80 7.15
C TYR A 47 -3.13 6.61 8.17
N SER A 48 -3.68 5.96 9.20
CA SER A 48 -4.44 6.65 10.25
C SER A 48 -3.56 7.61 11.06
N LYS A 49 -2.31 7.23 11.35
CA LYS A 49 -1.34 8.07 12.07
C LYS A 49 -0.92 9.27 11.22
N PHE A 50 -0.67 9.06 9.94
CA PHE A 50 -0.18 10.11 9.05
C PHE A 50 -1.27 11.12 8.64
N PHE A 51 -2.46 10.64 8.27
CA PHE A 51 -3.53 11.51 7.77
C PHE A 51 -4.51 11.96 8.84
N GLY A 52 -4.77 11.14 9.87
CA GLY A 52 -5.79 11.40 10.89
C GLY A 52 -7.23 11.30 10.34
N PHE A 53 -8.00 10.32 10.81
CA PHE A 53 -9.37 10.05 10.33
C PHE A 53 -10.46 10.31 11.39
N ASP A 54 -10.35 11.44 12.11
CA ASP A 54 -11.36 11.88 13.08
C ASP A 54 -12.57 12.45 12.34
N GLU A 55 -13.77 11.91 12.55
CA GLU A 55 -14.99 12.36 11.86
C GLU A 55 -15.45 13.76 12.29
N ASN A 56 -14.96 14.27 13.42
CA ASN A 56 -15.39 15.56 14.00
C ASN A 56 -14.65 16.78 13.43
N THR A 57 -13.67 16.57 12.55
CA THR A 57 -12.89 17.69 11.97
C THR A 57 -13.37 18.06 10.57
N SER A 58 -13.44 19.35 10.26
CA SER A 58 -13.89 19.84 8.95
C SER A 58 -12.98 19.35 7.80
N GLU A 59 -11.72 19.04 8.09
CA GLU A 59 -10.71 18.61 7.10
C GLU A 59 -10.72 17.11 6.79
N SER A 60 -11.52 16.31 7.47
CA SER A 60 -11.44 14.83 7.40
C SER A 60 -11.70 14.29 6.01
N ASN A 61 -12.63 14.90 5.27
CA ASN A 61 -12.93 14.52 3.89
C ASN A 61 -11.74 14.78 2.96
N GLU A 62 -11.01 15.89 3.16
CA GLU A 62 -9.83 16.21 2.36
C GLU A 62 -8.66 15.28 2.70
N ARG A 63 -8.45 15.01 3.99
CA ARG A 63 -7.44 14.04 4.47
C ARG A 63 -7.70 12.65 3.91
N LEU A 64 -8.96 12.25 3.81
CA LEU A 64 -9.34 10.96 3.22
C LEU A 64 -9.09 10.91 1.70
N ASN A 65 -9.29 12.02 0.98
CA ASN A 65 -8.92 12.12 -0.44
C ASN A 65 -7.40 12.00 -0.62
N LYS A 66 -6.62 12.74 0.16
CA LYS A 66 -5.15 12.64 0.15
C LYS A 66 -4.67 11.22 0.49
N ALA A 67 -5.34 10.55 1.44
CA ALA A 67 -5.03 9.18 1.81
C ALA A 67 -5.27 8.18 0.67
N ILE A 68 -6.39 8.28 -0.07
CA ILE A 68 -6.62 7.37 -1.21
C ILE A 68 -5.66 7.65 -2.37
N ASP A 69 -5.28 8.90 -2.61
CA ASP A 69 -4.31 9.26 -3.64
C ASP A 69 -2.91 8.71 -3.32
N ALA A 70 -2.48 8.80 -2.06
CA ALA A 70 -1.23 8.19 -1.59
C ALA A 70 -1.27 6.65 -1.74
N LEU A 71 -2.37 6.00 -1.35
CA LEU A 71 -2.53 4.55 -1.46
C LEU A 71 -2.55 4.08 -2.91
N GLU A 72 -3.22 4.80 -3.80
CA GLU A 72 -3.21 4.52 -5.23
C GLU A 72 -1.83 4.70 -5.84
N THR A 73 -1.08 5.73 -5.41
CA THR A 73 0.30 5.96 -5.83
C THR A 73 1.21 4.81 -5.42
N GLU A 74 1.19 4.40 -4.14
CA GLU A 74 2.00 3.25 -3.68
C GLU A 74 1.63 1.96 -4.43
N ARG A 75 0.33 1.72 -4.65
CA ARG A 75 -0.16 0.57 -5.42
C ARG A 75 0.41 0.59 -6.84
N ASN A 76 0.36 1.72 -7.52
CA ASN A 76 0.83 1.84 -8.90
C ASN A 76 2.35 1.68 -9.00
N LEU A 77 3.11 2.23 -8.05
CA LEU A 77 4.55 2.01 -7.97
C LEU A 77 4.90 0.53 -7.84
N PHE A 78 4.20 -0.20 -6.96
CA PHE A 78 4.46 -1.63 -6.79
C PHE A 78 4.01 -2.46 -8.00
N LEU A 79 2.90 -2.11 -8.65
CA LEU A 79 2.47 -2.77 -9.89
C LEU A 79 3.48 -2.58 -11.03
N GLU A 80 4.09 -1.39 -11.13
CA GLU A 80 5.15 -1.16 -12.11
C GLU A 80 6.39 -2.01 -11.78
N GLN A 81 6.75 -2.13 -10.51
CA GLN A 81 7.83 -3.00 -10.06
C GLN A 81 7.55 -4.48 -10.40
N LEU A 82 6.32 -4.95 -10.18
CA LEU A 82 5.88 -6.29 -10.59
C LEU A 82 5.98 -6.49 -12.10
N ARG A 83 5.56 -5.50 -12.90
CA ARG A 83 5.64 -5.55 -14.37
C ARG A 83 7.09 -5.71 -14.85
N LEU A 84 8.03 -4.98 -14.24
CA LEU A 84 9.45 -5.09 -14.54
C LEU A 84 10.01 -6.46 -14.14
N PHE A 85 9.61 -6.96 -12.97
CA PHE A 85 9.97 -8.30 -12.52
C PHE A 85 9.46 -9.38 -13.48
N ASP A 86 8.20 -9.31 -13.90
CA ASP A 86 7.60 -10.26 -14.85
C ASP A 86 8.30 -10.23 -16.21
N LYS A 87 8.64 -9.04 -16.72
CA LYS A 87 9.42 -8.88 -17.96
C LYS A 87 10.79 -9.54 -17.86
N LYS A 88 11.47 -9.42 -16.72
CA LYS A 88 12.73 -10.14 -16.45
C LYS A 88 12.49 -11.66 -16.43
N ARG A 89 11.46 -12.12 -15.73
CA ARG A 89 11.11 -13.55 -15.59
C ARG A 89 10.79 -14.22 -16.92
N ILE A 90 10.11 -13.53 -17.83
CA ILE A 90 9.84 -14.07 -19.18
C ILE A 90 11.16 -14.44 -19.89
N LYS A 91 12.17 -13.57 -19.85
CA LYS A 91 13.49 -13.83 -20.46
C LYS A 91 14.22 -15.00 -19.79
N GLU A 92 14.16 -15.06 -18.46
CA GLU A 92 14.82 -16.13 -17.70
C GLU A 92 14.18 -17.50 -17.90
N LYS A 93 12.86 -17.55 -18.05
CA LYS A 93 12.13 -18.79 -18.37
C LYS A 93 12.57 -19.36 -19.72
N VAL A 94 12.75 -18.51 -20.73
CA VAL A 94 13.29 -18.91 -22.05
C VAL A 94 14.70 -19.49 -21.90
N GLY A 95 15.52 -18.92 -21.01
CA GLY A 95 16.85 -19.42 -20.67
C GLY A 95 16.89 -20.61 -19.70
N GLY A 96 15.77 -21.29 -19.44
CA GLY A 96 15.71 -22.50 -18.61
C GLY A 96 15.50 -22.28 -17.11
N ARG A 97 15.58 -21.04 -16.60
CA ARG A 97 15.32 -20.72 -15.19
C ARG A 97 13.82 -20.55 -14.93
N ARG A 98 13.10 -21.66 -14.74
CA ARG A 98 11.62 -21.69 -14.65
C ARG A 98 11.03 -21.02 -13.40
N LEU A 99 11.75 -21.01 -12.28
CA LEU A 99 11.35 -20.37 -11.03
C LEU A 99 12.32 -19.22 -10.65
N PRO A 100 11.82 -18.12 -10.04
CA PRO A 100 12.68 -17.12 -9.42
C PRO A 100 13.37 -17.70 -8.17
N SER A 101 14.52 -17.13 -7.79
CA SER A 101 15.10 -17.43 -6.48
C SER A 101 14.29 -16.76 -5.36
N ASN A 102 14.35 -17.33 -4.15
CA ASN A 102 13.69 -16.74 -2.98
C ASN A 102 14.22 -15.33 -2.68
N ILE A 103 15.52 -15.11 -2.82
CA ILE A 103 16.17 -13.80 -2.61
C ILE A 103 15.57 -12.74 -3.56
N GLU A 104 15.36 -13.07 -4.83
CA GLU A 104 14.77 -12.14 -5.79
C GLU A 104 13.31 -11.80 -5.46
N VAL A 105 12.55 -12.78 -4.98
CA VAL A 105 11.18 -12.56 -4.51
C VAL A 105 11.21 -11.69 -3.25
N ASP A 106 12.09 -11.95 -2.30
CA ASP A 106 12.20 -11.17 -1.07
C ASP A 106 12.61 -9.71 -1.36
N LEU A 107 13.56 -9.50 -2.29
CA LEU A 107 13.98 -8.18 -2.74
C LEU A 107 12.84 -7.42 -3.44
N LEU A 108 11.97 -8.10 -4.20
CA LEU A 108 10.79 -7.48 -4.80
C LEU A 108 9.89 -6.84 -3.75
N TYR A 109 9.62 -7.53 -2.63
CA TYR A 109 8.78 -6.97 -1.57
C TYR A 109 9.53 -6.02 -0.63
N LYS A 110 10.84 -6.23 -0.38
CA LYS A 110 11.67 -5.32 0.43
C LYS A 110 11.88 -3.95 -0.22
N ASN A 111 12.06 -3.91 -1.54
CA ASN A 111 12.33 -2.66 -2.28
C ASN A 111 11.06 -1.86 -2.58
N MET A 112 9.93 -2.23 -1.98
CA MET A 112 8.68 -1.53 -2.15
C MET A 112 8.79 -0.09 -1.64
N LYS A 113 8.37 0.87 -2.47
CA LYS A 113 8.35 2.29 -2.10
C LYS A 113 7.03 2.64 -1.42
N PHE A 114 7.13 3.22 -0.23
CA PHE A 114 5.99 3.76 0.49
C PHE A 114 5.97 5.29 0.35
N VAL A 115 4.78 5.82 0.09
CA VAL A 115 4.49 7.26 0.05
C VAL A 115 4.23 7.75 1.47
N VAL A 116 3.53 6.94 2.28
CA VAL A 116 3.40 7.17 3.71
C VAL A 116 4.55 6.46 4.42
N PRO A 117 5.41 7.17 5.16
CA PRO A 117 6.54 6.56 5.84
C PRO A 117 6.10 5.41 6.75
N MET A 118 6.86 4.32 6.72
CA MET A 118 6.84 3.36 7.82
C MET A 118 7.60 4.01 8.98
N GLU A 119 7.13 3.86 10.22
CA GLU A 119 8.02 4.17 11.33
C GLU A 119 9.23 3.25 11.21
N GLU A 120 10.43 3.83 11.25
CA GLU A 120 11.65 3.03 11.38
C GLU A 120 11.53 2.29 12.71
N ASP A 121 11.72 0.96 12.69
CA ASP A 121 11.96 0.23 13.93
C ASP A 121 13.22 0.85 14.55
N GLU A 122 13.06 1.66 15.61
CA GLU A 122 14.16 2.27 16.39
C GLU A 122 15.15 1.22 16.96
N THR A 123 14.88 -0.08 16.77
CA THR A 123 15.62 -1.21 17.33
C THR A 123 16.94 -1.58 16.62
N GLU A 124 17.29 -1.01 15.46
CA GLU A 124 18.61 -1.27 14.84
C GLU A 124 19.72 -0.32 15.30
N THR A 125 19.39 0.79 15.96
CA THR A 125 20.38 1.77 16.44
C THR A 125 21.01 1.39 17.78
N GLU A 126 20.35 0.58 18.61
CA GLU A 126 20.88 0.21 19.94
C GLU A 126 21.85 -0.98 19.91
N LYS A 127 21.92 -1.77 18.82
CA LYS A 127 22.85 -2.91 18.73
C LYS A 127 24.29 -2.55 18.32
N ASN A 128 24.55 -1.28 17.99
CA ASN A 128 25.90 -0.82 17.65
C ASN A 128 26.55 0.05 18.75
N LEU A 129 25.96 0.10 19.94
CA LEU A 129 26.44 0.90 21.08
C LEU A 129 26.54 0.13 22.41
N SER A 130 26.48 -1.21 22.38
CA SER A 130 26.67 -2.05 23.58
C SER A 130 27.87 -2.97 23.46
#